data_AF-A0A094ABK2-F1
#
_entry.id   AF-A0A094ABK2-F1
#
_cell.length_a   1.000
_cell.length_b   1.000
_cell.length_c   1.000
_cell.angle_alpha   90.00
_cell.angle_beta   90.00
_cell.angle_gamma   90.00
#
_symmetry.space_group_name_H-M   'P 1'
#
loop_
_entity.id
_entity.type
_entity.pdbx_description
1 polymer ?
#
loop_
_entity_poly.entity_id
_entity_poly.type
_entity_poly.pdbx_seq_one_letter_code
_entity_poly.pdbx_strand_id
1 'polypeptide(L)'
;MGNSTSKPSAQDEAILNLKIQRDRLHKYQKRITVITAREHAIAATLLKQGDRPRALLALRRKKYQESLLAKTDAQLEQLEVLTSSVEFALVQKDVIFGLQEGTRVLKEIQKEMGGLEQVEKLMGETADAVAYQEEVSEMLGGKISNHDEDEVEDELEALEAQVTGVMPSVPTTKLPSKERAEARERQREEQREERQAMLA
;
A
#
# COMPACT_ATOMS: atom_id res chain seq x y z
N MET A 1 23.65 -15.58 -36.29
CA MET A 1 22.29 -15.17 -36.68
C MET A 1 21.35 -16.34 -36.42
N GLY A 2 20.62 -16.33 -35.30
CA GLY A 2 19.65 -17.35 -34.97
C GLY A 2 18.29 -16.69 -34.83
N ASN A 3 17.58 -16.53 -35.94
CA ASN A 3 16.22 -16.00 -35.94
C ASN A 3 15.27 -17.14 -35.57
N SER A 4 15.25 -17.54 -34.31
CA SER A 4 14.22 -18.43 -33.77
C SER A 4 12.92 -17.64 -33.75
N THR A 5 12.13 -17.74 -34.82
CA THR A 5 10.74 -17.33 -34.83
C THR A 5 9.97 -18.28 -33.91
N SER A 6 10.05 -18.04 -32.61
CA SER A 6 9.18 -18.66 -31.62
C SER A 6 7.75 -18.38 -32.07
N LYS A 7 6.99 -19.45 -32.37
CA LYS A 7 5.56 -19.31 -32.67
C LYS A 7 4.93 -18.52 -31.52
N PRO A 8 4.20 -17.43 -31.80
CA PRO A 8 3.53 -16.67 -30.75
C PRO A 8 2.61 -17.61 -29.98
N SER A 9 2.61 -17.49 -28.65
CA SER A 9 1.68 -18.24 -27.82
C SER A 9 0.26 -17.87 -28.22
N ALA A 10 -0.71 -18.77 -28.04
CA ALA A 10 -2.13 -18.44 -28.22
C ALA A 10 -2.55 -17.22 -27.38
N GLN A 11 -1.85 -16.98 -26.27
CA GLN A 11 -1.99 -15.79 -25.42
C GLN A 11 -1.51 -14.51 -26.12
N ASP A 12 -0.34 -14.55 -26.76
CA ASP A 12 0.23 -13.41 -27.48
C ASP A 12 -0.63 -13.03 -28.69
N GLU A 13 -1.18 -14.03 -29.38
CA GLU A 13 -2.10 -13.82 -30.50
C GLU A 13 -3.41 -13.18 -30.04
N ALA A 14 -3.95 -13.59 -28.89
CA ALA A 14 -5.14 -12.97 -28.30
C ALA A 14 -4.88 -11.51 -27.90
N ILE A 15 -3.74 -11.20 -27.26
CA ILE A 15 -3.34 -9.84 -26.88
C ILE A 15 -3.16 -8.97 -28.12
N LEU A 16 -2.50 -9.50 -29.15
CA LEU A 16 -2.33 -8.81 -30.41
C LEU A 16 -3.67 -8.47 -31.05
N ASN A 17 -4.60 -9.43 -31.07
CA ASN A 17 -5.95 -9.21 -31.60
C ASN A 17 -6.71 -8.11 -30.85
N LEU A 18 -6.62 -8.07 -29.52
CA LEU A 18 -7.22 -6.99 -28.71
C LEU A 18 -6.61 -5.63 -29.07
N LYS A 19 -5.29 -5.54 -29.18
CA LYS A 19 -4.58 -4.30 -29.57
C LYS A 19 -4.97 -3.84 -30.98
N ILE A 20 -5.08 -4.77 -31.93
CA ILE A 20 -5.56 -4.48 -33.30
C ILE A 20 -7.00 -3.97 -33.28
N GLN A 21 -7.89 -4.57 -32.47
CA GLN A 21 -9.27 -4.12 -32.34
C GLN A 21 -9.36 -2.70 -31.78
N ARG A 22 -8.61 -2.40 -30.71
CA ARG A 22 -8.49 -1.04 -30.16
C ARG A 22 -8.05 -0.04 -31.23
N ASP A 23 -7.02 -0.35 -31.99
CA ASP A 23 -6.50 0.54 -33.04
C ASP A 23 -7.52 0.74 -34.18
N ARG A 24 -8.31 -0.29 -34.51
CA ARG A 24 -9.43 -0.18 -35.46
C ARG A 24 -10.53 0.74 -34.94
N LEU A 25 -10.90 0.63 -33.66
CA LEU A 25 -11.89 1.52 -33.04
C LEU A 25 -11.39 2.97 -33.03
N HIS A 26 -10.12 3.23 -32.71
CA HIS A 26 -9.53 4.57 -32.81
C HIS A 26 -9.62 5.14 -34.23
N LYS A 27 -9.32 4.34 -35.26
CA LYS A 27 -9.47 4.76 -36.66
C LYS A 27 -10.92 5.08 -37.00
N TYR A 28 -11.86 4.27 -36.51
CA TYR A 28 -13.29 4.47 -36.71
C TYR A 28 -13.80 5.74 -36.03
N GLN A 29 -13.39 6.00 -34.78
CA GLN A 29 -13.69 7.20 -34.01
C GLN A 29 -13.22 8.47 -34.74
N LYS A 30 -11.97 8.48 -35.24
CA LYS A 30 -11.43 9.59 -36.05
C LYS A 30 -12.27 9.81 -37.32
N ARG A 31 -12.66 8.74 -38.01
CA ARG A 31 -13.48 8.82 -39.22
C ARG A 31 -14.87 9.39 -38.93
N ILE A 32 -15.54 8.93 -37.88
CA ILE A 32 -16.86 9.47 -37.48
C ILE A 32 -16.74 10.95 -37.13
N THR A 33 -15.72 11.34 -36.36
CA THR A 33 -15.53 12.75 -35.95
C THR A 33 -15.46 13.68 -37.16
N VAL A 34 -14.74 13.28 -38.21
CA VAL A 34 -14.67 14.04 -39.48
C VAL A 34 -16.03 14.10 -40.18
N ILE A 35 -16.79 12.99 -40.19
CA ILE A 35 -18.13 12.95 -40.81
C ILE A 35 -19.10 13.85 -40.04
N THR A 36 -19.13 13.78 -38.71
CA THR A 36 -19.97 14.60 -37.84
C THR A 36 -19.69 16.10 -38.04
N ALA A 37 -18.42 16.49 -38.16
CA ALA A 37 -18.04 17.88 -38.46
C ALA A 37 -18.55 18.33 -39.84
N ARG A 38 -18.47 17.46 -40.86
CA ARG A 38 -19.01 17.74 -42.19
C ARG A 38 -20.53 17.86 -42.19
N GLU A 39 -21.23 16.96 -41.51
CA GLU A 39 -22.70 17.02 -41.39
C GLU A 39 -23.16 18.29 -40.66
N HIS A 40 -22.41 18.74 -39.65
CA HIS A 40 -22.65 20.02 -38.99
C HIS A 40 -22.47 21.21 -39.94
N ALA A 41 -21.39 21.23 -40.72
CA ALA A 41 -21.16 22.27 -41.72
C ALA A 41 -22.28 22.31 -42.78
N ILE A 42 -22.69 21.14 -43.28
CA ILE A 42 -23.79 21.01 -44.25
C ILE A 42 -25.09 21.54 -43.63
N ALA A 43 -25.42 21.14 -42.39
CA ALA A 43 -26.59 21.65 -41.69
C ALA A 43 -26.56 23.17 -41.56
N ALA A 44 -25.41 23.76 -41.20
CA ALA A 44 -25.25 25.21 -41.12
C ALA A 44 -25.45 25.91 -42.48
N THR A 45 -24.96 25.34 -43.58
CA THR A 45 -25.17 25.90 -44.93
C THR A 45 -26.63 25.83 -45.38
N LEU A 46 -27.33 24.72 -45.10
CA LEU A 46 -28.74 24.54 -45.44
C LEU A 46 -29.65 25.49 -44.65
N LEU A 47 -29.30 25.76 -43.38
CA LEU A 47 -30.00 26.77 -42.57
C LEU A 47 -29.84 28.18 -43.16
N LYS A 48 -28.65 28.54 -43.64
CA LYS A 48 -28.41 29.83 -44.31
C LYS A 48 -29.20 29.96 -45.62
N GLN A 49 -29.44 28.85 -46.31
CA GLN A 49 -30.23 28.79 -47.54
C GLN A 49 -31.75 28.75 -47.29
N GLY A 50 -32.20 28.68 -46.04
CA GLY A 50 -33.62 28.60 -45.68
C GLY A 50 -34.24 27.20 -45.82
N ASP A 51 -33.47 26.18 -46.20
CA ASP A 51 -33.96 24.81 -46.39
C ASP A 51 -33.98 24.03 -45.06
N ARG A 52 -34.96 24.37 -44.23
CA ARG A 52 -35.20 23.78 -42.90
C ARG A 52 -35.40 22.25 -42.90
N PRO A 53 -36.18 21.62 -43.81
CA PRO A 53 -36.38 20.18 -43.76
C PRO A 53 -35.09 19.40 -44.05
N ARG A 54 -34.25 19.86 -44.99
CA ARG A 54 -32.95 19.22 -45.25
C ARG A 54 -31.96 19.44 -44.11
N ALA A 55 -31.94 20.62 -43.49
CA ALA A 55 -31.13 20.88 -42.31
C ALA A 55 -31.49 19.95 -41.13
N LEU A 56 -32.79 19.71 -40.90
CA LEU A 56 -33.25 18.76 -39.87
C LEU A 56 -32.78 17.33 -40.14
N LEU A 57 -32.80 16.89 -41.40
CA LEU A 57 -32.30 15.56 -41.78
C LEU A 57 -30.79 15.43 -41.50
N ALA A 58 -30.00 16.46 -41.84
CA ALA A 58 -28.56 16.49 -41.56
C ALA A 58 -28.27 16.44 -40.05
N LEU A 59 -29.03 17.18 -39.23
CA LEU A 59 -28.91 17.14 -37.78
C LEU A 59 -29.30 15.79 -37.17
N ARG A 60 -30.31 15.11 -37.73
CA ARG A 60 -30.67 13.74 -37.29
C ARG A 60 -29.55 12.74 -37.58
N ARG A 61 -28.92 12.84 -38.76
CA ARG A 61 -27.74 12.01 -39.10
C ARG A 61 -26.57 12.30 -38.16
N LYS A 62 -26.30 13.57 -37.87
CA LYS A 62 -25.28 13.99 -36.90
C LYS A 62 -25.52 13.35 -35.54
N LYS A 63 -26.75 13.43 -35.02
CA LYS A 63 -27.10 12.84 -33.72
C LYS A 63 -26.95 11.32 -33.69
N TYR A 64 -27.26 10.65 -34.80
CA TYR A 64 -27.02 9.22 -34.94
C TYR A 64 -25.52 8.88 -34.91
N GLN A 65 -24.69 9.62 -35.65
CA GLN A 65 -23.23 9.48 -35.64
C GLN A 65 -22.63 9.72 -34.24
N GLU A 66 -23.12 10.74 -33.52
CA GLU A 66 -22.73 11.02 -32.14
C GLU A 66 -23.09 9.87 -31.20
N SER A 67 -24.27 9.26 -31.38
CA SER A 67 -24.64 8.08 -30.58
C SER A 67 -23.75 6.86 -30.87
N LEU A 68 -23.30 6.69 -32.11
CA LEU A 68 -22.35 5.65 -32.49
C LEU A 68 -20.96 5.92 -31.93
N LEU A 69 -20.54 7.20 -31.92
CA LEU A 69 -19.26 7.62 -31.33
C LEU A 69 -19.25 7.32 -29.83
N ALA A 70 -20.31 7.70 -29.10
CA ALA A 70 -20.42 7.42 -27.67
C ALA A 70 -20.37 5.92 -27.34
N LYS A 71 -21.03 5.08 -28.16
CA LYS A 71 -20.93 3.62 -28.02
C LYS A 71 -19.51 3.09 -28.30
N THR A 72 -18.83 3.68 -29.30
CA THR A 72 -17.46 3.31 -29.65
C THR A 72 -16.50 3.68 -28.53
N ASP A 73 -16.66 4.85 -27.92
CA ASP A 73 -15.82 5.30 -26.79
C ASP A 73 -15.99 4.37 -25.58
N ALA A 74 -17.22 3.99 -25.25
CA ALA A 74 -17.49 3.03 -24.17
C ALA A 74 -16.86 1.64 -24.45
N GLN A 75 -16.92 1.17 -25.70
CA GLN A 75 -16.24 -0.07 -26.10
C GLN A 75 -14.72 0.04 -26.03
N LEU A 76 -14.18 1.21 -26.34
CA LEU A 76 -12.74 1.45 -26.30
C LEU A 76 -12.22 1.44 -24.87
N GLU A 77 -12.93 2.10 -23.94
CA GLU A 77 -12.65 2.05 -22.51
C GLU A 77 -12.67 0.60 -21.98
N GLN A 78 -13.68 -0.19 -22.36
CA GLN A 78 -13.76 -1.60 -22.00
C GLN A 78 -12.55 -2.41 -22.52
N LEU A 79 -12.09 -2.16 -23.75
CA LEU A 79 -10.91 -2.81 -24.31
C LEU A 79 -9.62 -2.40 -23.59
N GLU A 80 -9.49 -1.14 -23.17
CA GLU A 80 -8.33 -0.68 -22.41
C GLU A 80 -8.27 -1.33 -21.03
N VAL A 81 -9.39 -1.37 -20.32
CA VAL A 81 -9.51 -2.09 -19.03
C VAL A 81 -9.16 -3.57 -19.19
N LEU A 82 -9.70 -4.22 -20.23
CA LEU A 82 -9.42 -5.64 -20.49
C LEU A 82 -7.94 -5.86 -20.82
N THR A 83 -7.34 -5.00 -21.64
CA THR A 83 -5.92 -5.10 -22.01
C THR A 83 -5.03 -4.95 -20.78
N SER A 84 -5.28 -3.94 -19.95
CA SER A 84 -4.55 -3.74 -18.69
C SER A 84 -4.72 -4.91 -17.73
N SER A 85 -5.92 -5.49 -17.65
CA SER A 85 -6.20 -6.65 -16.80
C SER A 85 -5.42 -7.88 -17.26
N VAL A 86 -5.33 -8.11 -18.57
CA VAL A 86 -4.55 -9.22 -19.15
C VAL A 86 -3.06 -9.01 -18.91
N GLU A 87 -2.54 -7.79 -19.12
CA GLU A 87 -1.13 -7.48 -18.85
C GLU A 87 -0.78 -7.67 -17.37
N PHE A 88 -1.67 -7.29 -16.46
CA PHE A 88 -1.50 -7.55 -15.03
C PHE A 88 -1.54 -9.04 -14.70
N ALA A 89 -2.45 -9.81 -15.31
CA ALA A 89 -2.51 -11.26 -15.12
C ALA A 89 -1.24 -11.97 -15.61
N LEU A 90 -0.60 -11.48 -16.67
CA LEU A 90 0.71 -11.99 -17.12
C LEU A 90 1.79 -11.75 -16.06
N VAL A 91 1.86 -10.55 -15.48
CA VAL A 91 2.80 -10.26 -14.38
C VAL A 91 2.52 -11.17 -13.18
N GLN A 92 1.26 -11.34 -12.80
CA GLN A 92 0.88 -12.22 -11.69
C GLN A 92 1.33 -13.67 -11.91
N LYS A 93 1.20 -14.18 -13.14
CA LYS A 93 1.69 -15.51 -13.50
C LYS A 93 3.19 -15.63 -13.24
N ASP A 94 3.98 -14.63 -13.63
CA ASP A 94 5.43 -14.63 -13.44
C ASP A 94 5.80 -14.54 -11.95
N VAL A 95 5.06 -13.74 -11.15
CA VAL A 95 5.24 -13.71 -9.69
C VAL A 95 4.96 -15.07 -9.06
N ILE A 96 3.87 -15.74 -9.46
CA ILE A 96 3.54 -17.08 -8.96
C ILE A 96 4.65 -18.08 -9.31
N PHE A 97 5.19 -18.03 -10.53
CA PHE A 97 6.29 -18.88 -10.93
C PHE A 97 7.55 -18.63 -10.09
N GLY A 98 7.90 -17.37 -9.84
CA GLY A 98 9.00 -17.00 -8.94
C GLY A 98 8.80 -17.47 -7.50
N LEU A 99 7.58 -17.39 -6.96
CA LEU A 99 7.24 -17.92 -5.63
C LEU A 99 7.35 -19.45 -5.58
N GLN A 100 6.96 -20.16 -6.63
CA GLN A 100 7.12 -21.61 -6.72
C GLN A 100 8.59 -22.01 -6.72
N GLU A 101 9.42 -21.31 -7.50
CA GLU A 101 10.86 -21.54 -7.55
C GLU A 101 11.53 -21.22 -6.21
N GLY A 102 11.20 -20.07 -5.59
CA GLY A 102 11.67 -19.72 -4.25
C GLY A 102 11.25 -20.74 -3.19
N THR A 103 10.02 -21.23 -3.23
CA THR A 103 9.54 -22.30 -2.33
C THR A 103 10.31 -23.60 -2.55
N ARG A 104 10.65 -23.94 -3.81
CA ARG A 104 11.46 -25.11 -4.11
C ARG A 104 12.86 -24.99 -3.54
N VAL A 105 13.53 -23.84 -3.75
CA VAL A 105 14.87 -23.57 -3.19
C VAL A 105 14.85 -23.61 -1.67
N LEU A 106 13.84 -23.00 -1.04
CA LEU A 106 13.68 -23.06 0.43
C LEU A 106 13.52 -24.50 0.93
N LYS A 107 12.77 -25.34 0.23
CA LYS A 107 12.64 -26.77 0.58
C LYS A 107 13.96 -27.53 0.44
N GLU A 108 14.74 -27.21 -0.59
CA GLU A 108 16.07 -27.80 -0.79
C GLU A 108 17.02 -27.38 0.34
N ILE A 109 17.09 -26.09 0.68
CA ILE A 109 17.86 -25.57 1.82
C ILE A 109 17.41 -26.22 3.14
N GLN A 110 16.10 -26.29 3.38
CA GLN A 110 15.58 -26.89 4.61
C GLN A 110 15.92 -28.38 4.71
N LYS A 111 15.98 -29.09 3.58
CA LYS A 111 16.44 -30.48 3.53
C LYS A 111 17.95 -30.60 3.82
N GLU A 112 18.76 -29.69 3.30
CA GLU A 112 20.21 -29.65 3.56
C GLU A 112 20.54 -29.26 5.01
N MET A 113 19.76 -28.39 5.63
CA MET A 113 19.89 -28.03 7.05
C MET A 113 19.36 -29.11 8.02
N GLY A 114 19.01 -30.29 7.51
CA GLY A 114 18.58 -31.45 8.32
C GLY A 114 17.09 -31.49 8.66
N GLY A 115 16.27 -30.67 7.99
CA GLY A 115 14.81 -30.71 8.08
C GLY A 115 14.28 -30.35 9.47
N LEU A 116 13.08 -30.85 9.78
CA LEU A 116 12.46 -30.66 11.09
C LEU A 116 13.20 -31.43 12.19
N GLU A 117 13.71 -32.62 11.88
CA GLU A 117 14.41 -33.51 12.83
C GLU A 117 15.69 -32.88 13.38
N GLN A 118 16.50 -32.22 12.54
CA GLN A 118 17.72 -31.57 13.01
C GLN A 118 17.42 -30.32 13.86
N VAL A 119 16.33 -29.59 13.55
CA VAL A 119 15.87 -28.46 14.37
C VAL A 119 15.33 -28.96 15.73
N GLU A 120 14.52 -30.01 15.75
CA GLU A 120 14.04 -30.64 16.99
C GLU A 120 15.20 -31.19 17.83
N LYS A 121 16.19 -31.83 17.18
CA LYS A 121 17.40 -32.30 17.86
C LYS A 121 18.22 -31.15 18.44
N LEU A 122 18.43 -30.06 17.70
CA LEU A 122 19.14 -28.87 18.20
C LEU A 122 18.40 -28.23 19.38
N MET A 123 17.07 -28.15 19.34
CA MET A 123 16.29 -27.64 20.47
C MET A 123 16.39 -28.55 21.70
N GLY A 124 16.37 -29.87 21.50
CA GLY A 124 16.60 -30.86 22.56
C GLY A 124 18.00 -30.73 23.17
N GLU A 125 19.04 -30.72 22.34
CA GLU A 125 20.44 -30.57 22.78
C GLU A 125 20.67 -29.23 23.50
N THR A 126 19.99 -28.15 23.09
CA THR A 126 20.07 -26.85 23.77
C THR A 126 19.37 -26.88 25.12
N ALA A 127 18.18 -27.52 25.21
CA ALA A 127 17.47 -27.66 26.48
C ALA A 127 18.27 -28.53 27.46
N ASP A 128 18.86 -29.62 27.00
CA ASP A 128 19.73 -30.49 27.81
C ASP A 128 20.99 -29.76 28.26
N ALA A 129 21.60 -28.94 27.39
CA ALA A 129 22.76 -28.13 27.75
C ALA A 129 22.43 -27.05 28.80
N VAL A 130 21.25 -26.43 28.72
CA VAL A 130 20.77 -25.47 29.73
C VAL A 130 20.51 -26.18 31.05
N ALA A 131 19.84 -27.34 31.04
CA ALA A 131 19.61 -28.14 32.25
C ALA A 131 20.93 -28.60 32.88
N TYR A 132 21.91 -29.02 32.08
CA TYR A 132 23.24 -29.35 32.56
C TYR A 132 23.96 -28.13 33.14
N GLN A 133 23.85 -26.95 32.50
CA GLN A 133 24.40 -25.72 33.03
C GLN A 133 23.74 -25.35 34.37
N GLU A 134 22.43 -25.51 34.51
CA GLU A 134 21.69 -25.29 35.76
C GLU A 134 22.16 -26.28 36.85
N GLU A 135 22.30 -27.57 36.53
CA GLU A 135 22.83 -28.58 37.45
C GLU A 135 24.28 -28.27 37.86
N VAL A 136 25.13 -27.90 36.90
CA VAL A 136 26.52 -27.48 37.16
C VAL A 136 26.54 -26.20 37.98
N SER A 137 25.62 -25.26 37.74
CA SER A 137 25.49 -24.04 38.53
C SER A 137 24.97 -24.34 39.94
N GLU A 138 24.11 -25.34 40.12
CA GLU A 138 23.68 -25.82 41.45
C GLU A 138 24.81 -26.56 42.18
N MET A 139 25.67 -27.27 41.45
CA MET A 139 26.83 -27.99 42.02
C MET A 139 28.03 -27.08 42.33
N LEU A 140 28.32 -26.08 41.48
CA LEU A 140 29.41 -25.10 41.70
C LEU A 140 28.96 -23.89 42.51
N GLY A 141 27.76 -23.39 42.25
CA GLY A 141 27.08 -22.37 43.02
C GLY A 141 26.31 -23.05 44.13
N GLY A 142 27.04 -23.42 45.19
CA GLY A 142 26.44 -23.77 46.45
C GLY A 142 25.33 -22.77 46.77
N LYS A 143 24.17 -23.29 47.19
CA LYS A 143 23.10 -22.48 47.76
C LYS A 143 23.75 -21.43 48.65
N ILE A 144 23.57 -20.16 48.32
CA ILE A 144 23.89 -19.07 49.25
C ILE A 144 23.25 -19.50 50.56
N SER A 145 24.06 -19.64 51.63
CA SER A 145 23.51 -20.04 52.92
C SER A 145 22.42 -19.04 53.27
N ASN A 146 21.33 -19.44 53.93
CA ASN A 146 20.32 -18.46 54.36
C ASN A 146 20.97 -17.27 55.11
N HIS A 147 22.08 -17.52 55.81
CA HIS A 147 22.89 -16.48 56.44
C HIS A 147 23.57 -15.51 55.46
N ASP A 148 24.09 -16.02 54.35
CA ASP A 148 24.71 -15.21 53.30
C ASP A 148 23.63 -14.45 52.48
N GLU A 149 22.40 -15.01 52.38
CA GLU A 149 21.23 -14.30 51.82
C GLU A 149 20.80 -13.16 52.75
N ASP A 150 20.75 -13.40 54.06
CA ASP A 150 20.46 -12.37 55.07
C ASP A 150 21.51 -11.23 55.02
N GLU A 151 22.80 -11.54 54.89
CA GLU A 151 23.88 -10.52 54.77
C GLU A 151 23.76 -9.70 53.47
N VAL A 152 23.39 -10.34 52.36
CA VAL A 152 23.15 -9.64 51.08
C VAL A 152 21.89 -8.77 51.15
N GLU A 153 20.85 -9.23 51.84
CA GLU A 153 19.60 -8.47 52.03
C GLU A 153 19.83 -7.25 52.96
N ASP A 154 20.65 -7.40 54.01
CA ASP A 154 21.12 -6.29 54.86
C ASP A 154 21.97 -5.26 54.07
N GLU A 155 22.88 -5.72 53.20
CA GLU A 155 23.67 -4.84 52.31
C GLU A 155 22.77 -4.12 51.29
N LEU A 156 21.74 -4.79 50.78
CA LEU A 156 20.75 -4.22 49.88
C LEU A 156 19.92 -3.14 50.59
N GLU A 157 19.43 -3.40 51.81
CA GLU A 157 18.72 -2.40 52.63
C GLU A 157 19.62 -1.20 52.94
N ALA A 158 20.91 -1.41 53.21
CA ALA A 158 21.86 -0.34 53.44
C ALA A 158 22.11 0.53 52.18
N LEU A 159 22.17 -0.09 50.99
CA LEU A 159 22.25 0.60 49.71
C LEU A 159 20.95 1.36 49.40
N GLU A 160 19.79 0.75 49.63
CA GLU A 160 18.48 1.41 49.48
C GLU A 160 18.33 2.58 50.46
N ALA A 161 18.79 2.45 51.70
CA ALA A 161 18.81 3.53 52.68
C ALA A 161 19.79 4.65 52.30
N GLN A 162 20.92 4.34 51.64
CA GLN A 162 21.80 5.37 51.07
C GLN A 162 21.17 6.09 49.88
N VAL A 163 20.46 5.37 49.01
CA VAL A 163 19.76 5.93 47.85
C VAL A 163 18.52 6.73 48.26
N THR A 164 17.83 6.30 49.32
CA THR A 164 16.58 6.92 49.81
C THR A 164 16.83 7.97 50.89
N GLY A 165 17.95 7.89 51.61
CA GLY A 165 18.33 8.76 52.73
C GLY A 165 18.83 10.16 52.36
N VAL A 166 18.93 10.50 51.07
CA VAL A 166 19.22 11.86 50.61
C VAL A 166 18.26 12.27 49.50
N MET A 167 16.98 12.48 49.85
CA MET A 167 16.13 13.40 49.10
C MET A 167 15.47 14.41 50.06
N PRO A 168 15.80 15.71 49.97
CA PRO A 168 15.16 16.72 50.80
C PRO A 168 13.66 16.79 50.48
N SER A 169 12.83 16.86 51.52
CA SER A 169 11.40 17.16 51.41
C SER A 169 11.21 18.39 50.53
N VAL A 170 10.66 18.20 49.33
CA VAL A 170 10.24 19.31 48.48
C VAL A 170 9.07 19.99 49.20
N PRO A 171 9.15 21.28 49.55
CA PRO A 171 8.11 21.93 50.33
C PRO A 171 6.79 21.95 49.56
N THR A 172 5.74 21.36 50.13
CA THR A 172 4.36 21.39 49.63
C THR A 172 3.76 22.79 49.80
N THR A 173 4.34 23.78 49.15
CA THR A 173 3.73 25.10 49.02
C THR A 173 2.81 25.06 47.82
N LYS A 174 1.49 25.16 48.03
CA LYS A 174 0.50 25.21 46.94
C LYS A 174 0.83 26.38 46.01
N LEU A 175 1.41 26.07 44.85
CA LEU A 175 1.61 27.05 43.78
C LEU A 175 0.22 27.49 43.26
N PRO A 176 -0.07 28.81 43.17
CA PRO A 176 -1.33 29.32 42.65
C PRO A 176 -1.37 29.13 41.13
N SER A 177 -1.76 27.93 40.70
CA SER A 177 -1.75 27.53 39.29
C SER A 177 -3.08 27.77 38.57
N LYS A 178 -4.18 28.05 39.28
CA LYS A 178 -5.50 28.24 38.64
C LYS A 178 -5.69 29.61 38.02
N GLU A 179 -5.20 30.69 38.63
CA GLU A 179 -5.40 32.05 38.09
C GLU A 179 -4.54 32.34 36.85
N ARG A 180 -3.32 31.77 36.76
CA ARG A 180 -2.45 31.94 35.59
C ARG A 180 -2.92 31.16 34.36
N ALA A 181 -3.63 30.05 34.54
CA ALA A 181 -4.22 29.30 33.44
C ALA A 181 -5.38 30.08 32.82
N GLU A 182 -6.27 30.63 33.65
CA GLU A 182 -7.41 31.42 33.20
C GLU A 182 -6.98 32.76 32.56
N ALA A 183 -5.93 33.41 33.06
CA ALA A 183 -5.39 34.62 32.45
C ALA A 183 -4.76 34.35 31.06
N ARG A 184 -4.16 33.17 30.87
CA ARG A 184 -3.60 32.76 29.57
C ARG A 184 -4.65 32.35 28.55
N GLU A 185 -5.79 31.80 28.99
CA GLU A 185 -6.91 31.52 28.09
C GLU A 185 -7.58 32.80 27.62
N ARG A 186 -7.83 33.75 28.53
CA ARG A 186 -8.42 35.06 28.16
C ARG A 186 -7.56 35.83 27.16
N GLN A 187 -6.23 35.85 27.35
CA GLN A 187 -5.31 36.48 26.39
C GLN A 187 -5.25 35.76 25.03
N ARG A 188 -5.50 34.45 24.99
CA ARG A 188 -5.55 33.69 23.73
C ARG A 188 -6.84 33.92 22.95
N GLU A 189 -7.94 34.19 23.64
CA GLU A 189 -9.22 34.55 23.03
C GLU A 189 -9.16 35.97 22.45
N GLU A 190 -8.65 36.95 23.19
CA GLU A 190 -8.46 38.32 22.71
C GLU A 190 -7.55 38.39 21.46
N GLN A 191 -6.45 37.63 21.44
CA GLN A 191 -5.56 37.57 20.27
C GLN A 191 -6.17 36.86 19.06
N ARG A 192 -7.14 35.96 19.26
CA ARG A 192 -7.89 35.32 18.17
C ARG A 192 -8.90 36.27 17.57
N GLU A 193 -9.57 37.08 18.40
CA GLU A 193 -10.50 38.11 17.95
C GLU A 193 -9.77 39.23 17.18
N GLU A 194 -8.62 39.70 17.67
CA GLU A 194 -7.80 40.69 16.95
C GLU A 194 -7.28 40.17 15.60
N ARG A 195 -6.89 38.90 15.52
CA ARG A 195 -6.48 38.29 14.24
C ARG A 195 -7.62 38.13 13.25
N GLN A 196 -8.85 37.91 13.73
CA GLN A 196 -10.04 37.85 12.87
C GLN A 196 -10.47 39.24 12.38
N ALA A 197 -10.30 40.28 13.20
CA ALA A 197 -10.57 41.67 12.83
C ALA A 197 -9.56 42.24 11.82
N MET A 198 -8.33 41.71 11.75
CA MET A 198 -7.29 42.17 10.81
C MET A 198 -7.35 41.48 9.43
N LEU A 199 -8.18 40.44 9.28
CA LEU A 199 -8.36 39.65 8.06
C LEU A 199 -9.71 39.93 7.35
N ALA A 200 -10.50 40.88 7.86
CA ALA A 200 -11.74 41.41 7.28
C ALA A 200 -11.54 42.87 6.85
#